data_AF-A0A0A9CXA7-F1
#
_entry.id   AF-A0A0A9CXA7-F1
#
_cell.length_a   1.000
_cell.length_b   1.000
_cell.length_c   1.000
_cell.angle_alpha   90.00
_cell.angle_beta   90.00
_cell.angle_gamma   90.00
#
_symmetry.space_group_name_H-M   'P 1'
#
loop_
_entity.id
_entity.type
_entity.pdbx_description
1 polymer ?
#
loop_
_entity_poly.entity_id
_entity_poly.type
_entity_poly.pdbx_seq_one_letter_code
_entity_poly.pdbx_strand_id
1 'polypeptide(L)'
;MKTVRYFDGRTYEWVGLSRQPNIISKVKRTLGQFTPARWDKDEWYPLLGPWRFIQVLSLCIVFMVVELNTFFLKFCLWIPPRNPLIVYRLVLWWLIAIPTIREYNTYLQDRKPFKKVGSFCWLSLAICIVELLICIKFGHGLFPKSMPSWLITLWTAVALLLVIFLLVWTYKIYRTMIRKRL
;
A
#
# COMPACT_ATOMS: atom_id res chain seq x y z
N MET A 1 4.44 -14.46 -6.51
CA MET A 1 5.06 -15.25 -5.42
C MET A 1 4.95 -16.75 -5.70
N LYS A 2 5.96 -17.56 -5.36
CA LYS A 2 5.94 -19.03 -5.59
C LYS A 2 4.91 -19.75 -4.71
N THR A 3 4.64 -19.26 -3.51
CA THR A 3 3.64 -19.79 -2.57
C THR A 3 2.22 -19.67 -3.09
N VAL A 4 1.81 -18.50 -3.58
CA VAL A 4 0.49 -18.30 -4.22
C VAL A 4 0.31 -19.23 -5.42
N ARG A 5 1.32 -19.36 -6.28
CA ARG A 5 1.28 -20.31 -7.42
C ARG A 5 1.16 -21.77 -6.98
N TYR A 6 1.78 -22.14 -5.86
CA TYR A 6 1.69 -23.50 -5.29
C TYR A 6 0.27 -23.83 -4.82
N PHE A 7 -0.44 -22.87 -4.21
CA PHE A 7 -1.82 -23.07 -3.75
C PHE A 7 -2.87 -22.93 -4.87
N ASP A 8 -2.60 -22.13 -5.90
CA ASP A 8 -3.51 -21.91 -7.05
C ASP A 8 -3.65 -23.16 -7.96
N GLY A 9 -2.65 -24.06 -7.96
CA GLY A 9 -2.65 -25.30 -8.75
C GLY A 9 -3.25 -26.53 -8.04
N ARG A 10 -3.76 -26.40 -6.81
CA ARG A 10 -4.34 -27.52 -6.07
C ARG A 10 -5.83 -27.68 -6.42
N THR A 11 -6.17 -28.77 -7.09
CA THR A 11 -7.57 -29.20 -7.27
C THR A 11 -8.09 -29.83 -5.98
N TYR A 12 -9.20 -29.33 -5.45
CA TYR A 12 -9.84 -29.88 -4.25
C TYR A 12 -10.91 -30.90 -4.63
N GLU A 13 -10.76 -32.15 -4.21
CA GLU A 13 -11.83 -33.15 -4.31
C GLU A 13 -12.87 -32.96 -3.20
N TRP A 14 -14.10 -32.66 -3.58
CA TRP A 14 -15.24 -32.46 -2.69
C TRP A 14 -15.85 -33.80 -2.22
N VAL A 15 -15.07 -34.62 -1.52
CA VAL A 15 -15.55 -35.84 -0.86
C VAL A 15 -15.95 -35.58 0.61
N GLY A 16 -16.94 -36.29 1.14
CA GLY A 16 -17.36 -36.17 2.53
C GLY A 16 -16.30 -36.63 3.54
N LEU A 17 -16.21 -35.96 4.70
CA LEU A 17 -15.25 -36.24 5.79
C LEU A 17 -15.28 -37.71 6.28
N SER A 18 -16.44 -38.38 6.13
CA SER A 18 -16.63 -39.78 6.49
C SER A 18 -15.85 -40.75 5.60
N ARG A 19 -15.52 -40.36 4.36
CA ARG A 19 -14.78 -41.20 3.39
C ARG A 19 -13.26 -41.08 3.52
N GLN A 20 -12.73 -40.18 4.37
CA GLN A 20 -11.29 -40.11 4.62
C GLN A 20 -10.83 -41.20 5.61
N PRO A 21 -9.88 -42.09 5.23
CA PRO A 21 -9.42 -43.18 6.09
C PRO A 21 -8.52 -42.74 7.24
N ASN A 22 -7.73 -41.68 7.06
CA ASN A 22 -6.71 -41.24 8.03
C ASN A 22 -7.13 -40.00 8.83
N ILE A 23 -6.89 -40.03 10.15
CA ILE A 23 -7.16 -38.90 11.07
C ILE A 23 -6.35 -37.65 10.68
N ILE A 24 -5.09 -37.83 10.28
CA ILE A 24 -4.23 -36.74 9.79
C ILE A 24 -4.84 -36.07 8.55
N SER A 25 -5.40 -36.87 7.64
CA SER A 25 -6.06 -36.36 6.44
C SER A 25 -7.36 -35.62 6.75
N LYS A 26 -8.08 -36.02 7.82
CA LYS A 26 -9.25 -35.29 8.33
C LYS A 26 -8.82 -33.92 8.86
N VAL A 27 -7.85 -33.87 9.79
CA VAL A 27 -7.35 -32.60 10.37
C VAL A 27 -6.81 -31.65 9.31
N LYS A 28 -6.04 -32.17 8.34
CA LYS A 28 -5.53 -31.36 7.22
C LYS A 28 -6.65 -30.76 6.37
N ARG A 29 -7.76 -31.47 6.20
CA ARG A 29 -8.93 -30.99 5.45
C ARG A 29 -9.72 -29.95 6.24
N THR A 30 -9.89 -30.15 7.55
CA THR A 30 -10.53 -29.14 8.42
C THR A 30 -9.73 -27.85 8.41
N LEU A 31 -8.39 -27.94 8.50
CA LEU A 31 -7.52 -26.77 8.37
C LEU A 31 -7.58 -26.12 6.97
N GLY A 32 -7.73 -26.92 5.92
CA GLY A 32 -7.92 -26.44 4.56
C GLY A 32 -9.24 -25.71 4.32
N GLN A 33 -10.30 -25.99 5.09
CA GLN A 33 -11.56 -25.24 5.02
C GLN A 33 -11.42 -23.80 5.53
N PHE A 34 -10.47 -23.55 6.42
CA PHE A 34 -10.13 -22.20 6.88
C PHE A 34 -9.23 -21.45 5.90
N THR A 35 -8.74 -22.10 4.84
CA THR A 35 -8.01 -21.44 3.76
C THR A 35 -8.94 -21.07 2.60
N PRO A 36 -8.76 -19.90 1.96
CA PRO A 36 -9.64 -19.46 0.88
C PRO A 36 -9.55 -20.40 -0.33
N ALA A 37 -10.68 -20.58 -1.02
CA ALA A 37 -10.79 -21.44 -2.19
C ALA A 37 -9.89 -20.98 -3.36
N ARG A 38 -9.60 -19.67 -3.43
CA ARG A 38 -8.69 -19.08 -4.41
C ARG A 38 -7.79 -18.08 -3.72
N TRP A 39 -6.52 -18.12 -4.08
CA TRP A 39 -5.53 -17.12 -3.66
C TRP A 39 -5.36 -16.10 -4.78
N ASP A 40 -5.81 -14.87 -4.55
CA ASP A 40 -5.63 -13.81 -5.53
C ASP A 40 -4.15 -13.42 -5.66
N LYS A 41 -3.72 -13.20 -6.90
CA LYS A 41 -2.34 -12.83 -7.21
C LYS A 41 -2.21 -11.31 -7.09
N ASP A 42 -1.46 -10.86 -6.08
CA ASP A 42 -1.14 -9.46 -5.91
C ASP A 42 -0.08 -9.01 -6.94
N GLU A 43 -0.51 -8.66 -8.15
CA GLU A 43 0.38 -8.25 -9.23
C GLU A 43 0.37 -6.73 -9.43
N TRP A 44 1.35 -6.05 -8.82
CA TRP A 44 1.46 -4.59 -8.82
C TRP A 44 1.96 -4.00 -10.14
N TYR A 45 2.91 -4.67 -10.81
CA TYR A 45 3.54 -4.26 -12.07
C TYR A 45 3.78 -2.73 -12.22
N PRO A 46 4.63 -2.12 -11.36
CA PRO A 46 4.81 -0.66 -11.32
C PRO A 46 5.40 -0.11 -12.63
N LEU A 47 6.15 -0.92 -13.39
CA LEU A 47 6.83 -0.50 -14.61
C LEU A 47 6.04 -0.74 -15.92
N LEU A 48 4.77 -1.16 -15.85
CA LEU A 48 3.97 -1.39 -17.06
C LEU A 48 3.49 -0.10 -17.74
N GLY A 49 3.42 1.01 -17.02
CA GLY A 49 3.03 2.29 -17.59
C GLY A 49 3.22 3.45 -16.63
N PRO A 50 3.40 4.68 -17.14
CA PRO A 50 3.71 5.86 -16.33
C PRO A 50 2.60 6.19 -15.35
N TRP A 51 1.33 6.03 -15.74
CA TRP A 51 0.20 6.26 -14.85
C TRP A 51 0.16 5.26 -13.68
N ARG A 52 0.42 3.97 -13.98
CA ARG A 52 0.47 2.91 -12.96
C ARG A 52 1.64 3.13 -11.99
N PHE A 53 2.77 3.61 -12.50
CA PHE A 53 3.91 3.98 -11.67
C PHE A 53 3.55 5.09 -10.66
N ILE A 54 2.90 6.16 -11.11
CA ILE A 54 2.45 7.26 -10.23
C ILE A 54 1.48 6.76 -9.16
N GLN A 55 0.55 5.88 -9.52
CA GLN A 55 -0.39 5.28 -8.56
C GLN A 55 0.34 4.48 -7.48
N VAL A 56 1.25 3.57 -7.86
CA VAL A 56 2.03 2.80 -6.89
C VAL A 56 2.94 3.71 -6.04
N LEU A 57 3.56 4.71 -6.65
CA LEU A 57 4.38 5.70 -5.95
C LEU A 57 3.56 6.49 -4.92
N SER A 58 2.32 6.87 -5.26
CA SER A 58 1.44 7.59 -4.33
C SER A 58 1.13 6.78 -3.06
N LEU A 59 0.96 5.45 -3.19
CA LEU A 59 0.80 4.56 -2.05
C LEU A 59 2.06 4.57 -1.16
N CYS A 60 3.25 4.52 -1.76
CA CYS A 60 4.50 4.61 -1.01
C CYS A 60 4.64 5.93 -0.26
N ILE A 61 4.28 7.06 -0.90
CA ILE A 61 4.31 8.38 -0.28
C ILE A 61 3.35 8.42 0.91
N VAL A 62 2.12 7.94 0.77
CA VAL A 62 1.15 7.89 1.88
C VAL A 62 1.70 7.05 3.04
N PHE A 63 2.29 5.88 2.75
CA PHE A 63 2.91 5.04 3.79
C PHE A 63 4.03 5.78 4.53
N MET A 64 4.92 6.46 3.80
CA MET A 64 5.97 7.29 4.40
C MET A 64 5.40 8.43 5.25
N VAL A 65 4.32 9.08 4.81
CA VAL A 65 3.64 10.14 5.58
C VAL A 65 3.06 9.59 6.89
N VAL A 66 2.43 8.41 6.86
CA VAL A 66 1.90 7.76 8.07
C VAL A 66 3.01 7.42 9.06
N GLU A 67 4.14 6.88 8.57
CA GLU A 67 5.29 6.62 9.43
C GLU A 67 5.88 7.91 10.00
N LEU A 68 6.04 8.95 9.17
CA LEU A 68 6.55 10.25 9.57
C LEU A 68 5.65 10.94 10.60
N ASN A 69 4.33 10.90 10.40
CA ASN A 69 3.33 11.39 11.35
C ASN A 69 3.45 10.71 12.72
N THR A 70 3.89 9.45 12.79
CA THR A 70 4.18 8.76 14.07
C THR A 70 5.17 9.53 14.92
N PHE A 71 6.27 9.94 14.29
CA PHE A 71 7.36 10.62 14.97
C PHE A 71 6.97 12.05 15.32
N PHE A 72 6.29 12.74 14.39
CA PHE A 72 5.82 14.11 14.63
C PHE A 72 4.74 14.17 15.71
N LEU A 73 3.75 13.29 15.73
CA LEU A 73 2.73 13.27 16.78
C LEU A 73 3.35 13.02 18.15
N LYS A 74 4.30 12.09 18.26
CA LYS A 74 5.03 11.86 19.52
C LYS A 74 5.72 13.14 20.01
N PHE A 75 6.36 13.85 19.09
CA PHE A 75 7.10 15.08 19.38
C PHE A 75 6.15 16.24 19.75
N CYS A 76 5.14 16.52 18.93
CA CYS A 76 4.20 17.63 19.12
C CYS A 76 3.30 17.47 20.35
N LEU A 77 2.89 16.23 20.69
CA LEU A 77 2.06 15.98 21.88
C LEU A 77 2.88 15.74 23.16
N TRP A 78 4.21 15.89 23.11
CA TRP A 78 5.12 15.73 24.25
C TRP A 78 4.91 14.40 25.01
N ILE A 79 4.68 13.31 24.28
CA ILE A 79 4.34 12.01 24.85
C ILE A 79 5.60 11.37 25.46
N PRO A 80 5.59 10.96 26.74
CA PRO A 80 6.76 10.39 27.38
C PRO A 80 7.17 9.05 26.72
N PRO A 81 8.48 8.70 26.67
CA PRO A 81 8.96 7.52 25.95
C PRO A 81 8.38 6.18 26.41
N ARG A 82 7.93 6.09 27.67
CA ARG A 82 7.35 4.88 28.27
C ARG A 82 5.89 4.63 27.90
N ASN A 83 5.23 5.55 27.18
CA ASN A 83 3.81 5.42 26.89
C ASN A 83 3.55 4.46 25.71
N PRO A 84 2.73 3.39 25.88
CA PRO A 84 2.42 2.43 24.82
C PRO A 84 1.51 2.98 23.70
N LEU A 85 1.07 4.24 23.73
CA LEU A 85 0.20 4.84 22.69
C LEU A 85 0.71 4.63 21.25
N ILE A 86 2.03 4.74 21.03
CA ILE A 86 2.62 4.53 19.70
C ILE A 86 2.49 3.06 19.28
N VAL A 87 2.65 2.13 20.22
CA VAL A 87 2.52 0.69 19.96
C VAL A 87 1.08 0.36 19.58
N TYR A 88 0.09 0.86 20.33
CA TYR A 88 -1.32 0.68 19.99
C TYR A 88 -1.64 1.24 18.61
N ARG A 89 -1.13 2.43 18.29
CA ARG A 89 -1.31 3.03 16.96
C ARG A 89 -0.67 2.18 15.85
N LEU A 90 0.55 1.67 16.05
CA LEU A 90 1.23 0.81 15.08
C LEU A 90 0.45 -0.50 14.85
N VAL A 91 -0.11 -1.10 15.91
CA VAL A 91 -0.95 -2.30 15.78
C VAL A 91 -2.24 -1.98 15.01
N LEU A 92 -2.91 -0.86 15.30
CA LEU A 92 -4.11 -0.45 14.56
C LEU A 92 -3.79 -0.19 13.07
N TRP A 93 -2.71 0.53 12.78
CA TRP A 93 -2.25 0.77 11.41
C TRP A 93 -1.88 -0.53 10.70
N TRP A 94 -1.24 -1.47 11.39
CA TRP A 94 -0.92 -2.79 10.84
C TRP A 94 -2.18 -3.58 10.46
N LEU A 95 -3.21 -3.57 11.31
CA LEU A 95 -4.50 -4.22 11.03
C LEU A 95 -5.24 -3.60 9.85
N ILE A 96 -5.20 -2.27 9.71
CA ILE A 96 -5.87 -1.54 8.61
C ILE A 96 -5.06 -1.61 7.31
N ALA A 97 -3.74 -1.64 7.37
CA ALA A 97 -2.88 -1.63 6.19
C ALA A 97 -3.11 -2.84 5.29
N ILE A 98 -3.31 -4.04 5.85
CA ILE A 98 -3.53 -5.27 5.08
C ILE A 98 -4.75 -5.18 4.15
N PRO A 99 -5.97 -4.91 4.64
CA PRO A 99 -7.14 -4.75 3.77
C PRO A 99 -7.01 -3.53 2.86
N THR A 100 -6.45 -2.41 3.32
CA THR A 100 -6.27 -1.21 2.49
C THR A 100 -5.38 -1.47 1.27
N ILE A 101 -4.23 -2.13 1.45
CA ILE A 101 -3.30 -2.45 0.36
C ILE A 101 -3.97 -3.39 -0.65
N ARG A 102 -4.73 -4.38 -0.16
CA ARG A 102 -5.49 -5.30 -1.03
C ARG A 102 -6.57 -4.56 -1.83
N GLU A 103 -7.39 -3.73 -1.18
CA GLU A 103 -8.43 -2.94 -1.85
C GLU A 103 -7.84 -2.01 -2.90
N TYR A 104 -6.73 -1.35 -2.58
CA TYR A 104 -6.03 -0.47 -3.50
C TYR A 104 -5.45 -1.25 -4.69
N ASN A 105 -4.83 -2.41 -4.46
CA ASN A 105 -4.33 -3.26 -5.54
C ASN A 105 -5.46 -3.69 -6.50
N THR A 106 -6.59 -4.13 -5.95
CA THR A 106 -7.78 -4.49 -6.74
C THR A 106 -8.29 -3.30 -7.54
N TYR A 107 -8.31 -2.09 -6.96
CA TYR A 107 -8.67 -0.85 -7.66
C TYR A 107 -7.72 -0.53 -8.83
N LEU A 108 -6.41 -0.79 -8.69
CA LEU A 108 -5.44 -0.62 -9.79
C LEU A 108 -5.63 -1.66 -10.90
N GLN A 109 -5.98 -2.89 -10.54
CA GLN A 109 -6.13 -3.99 -11.50
C GLN A 109 -7.45 -3.94 -12.26
N ASP A 110 -8.54 -3.47 -11.64
CA ASP A 110 -9.84 -3.40 -12.30
C ASP A 110 -9.82 -2.37 -13.45
N ARG A 111 -10.24 -2.78 -14.65
CA ARG A 111 -10.30 -1.93 -15.86
C ARG A 111 -11.66 -1.32 -16.11
N LYS A 112 -12.63 -1.52 -15.21
CA LYS A 112 -13.98 -0.97 -15.36
C LYS A 112 -13.98 0.57 -15.36
N PRO A 113 -14.91 1.19 -16.12
CA PRO A 113 -15.00 2.65 -16.24
C PRO A 113 -15.43 3.34 -14.94
N PHE A 114 -16.27 2.70 -14.13
CA PHE A 114 -16.72 3.22 -12.83
C PHE A 114 -15.99 2.50 -11.70
N LYS A 115 -14.94 3.12 -11.18
CA LYS A 115 -14.15 2.55 -10.09
C LYS A 115 -14.46 3.25 -8.77
N LYS A 116 -14.82 2.47 -7.76
CA LYS A 116 -14.93 2.95 -6.38
C LYS A 116 -13.69 2.55 -5.62
N VAL A 117 -13.05 3.51 -4.96
CA VAL A 117 -11.99 3.25 -4.00
C VAL A 117 -12.64 2.61 -2.76
N GLY A 118 -12.04 1.52 -2.26
CA GLY A 118 -12.59 0.75 -1.14
C GLY A 118 -12.68 1.57 0.16
N SER A 119 -13.56 1.13 1.06
CA SER A 119 -13.87 1.86 2.30
C SER A 119 -12.67 1.97 3.23
N PHE A 120 -11.82 0.92 3.31
CA PHE A 120 -10.63 0.96 4.17
C PHE A 120 -9.57 1.91 3.60
N CYS A 121 -9.48 2.04 2.28
CA CYS A 121 -8.61 3.03 1.65
C CYS A 121 -9.05 4.46 1.96
N TRP A 122 -10.36 4.76 1.92
CA TRP A 122 -10.88 6.07 2.33
C TRP A 122 -10.68 6.35 3.81
N LEU A 123 -10.96 5.36 4.66
CA LEU A 123 -10.75 5.45 6.10
C LEU A 123 -9.28 5.74 6.42
N SER A 124 -8.36 4.97 5.84
CA SER A 124 -6.92 5.14 6.03
C SER A 124 -6.44 6.52 5.56
N LEU A 125 -6.94 7.00 4.42
CA LEU A 125 -6.64 8.33 3.92
C LEU A 125 -7.16 9.43 4.86
N ALA A 126 -8.38 9.29 5.37
CA ALA A 126 -8.96 10.22 6.33
C ALA A 126 -8.15 10.28 7.63
N ILE A 127 -7.74 9.13 8.17
CA ILE A 127 -6.88 9.05 9.37
C ILE A 127 -5.54 9.75 9.09
N CYS A 128 -4.90 9.46 7.95
CA CYS A 128 -3.64 10.09 7.56
C CYS A 128 -3.75 11.62 7.47
N ILE A 129 -4.85 12.14 6.89
CA ILE A 129 -5.11 13.57 6.78
C ILE A 129 -5.30 14.19 8.16
N VAL A 130 -6.11 13.58 9.02
CA VAL A 130 -6.35 14.08 10.38
C VAL A 130 -5.06 14.11 11.19
N GLU A 131 -4.25 13.05 11.14
CA GLU A 131 -2.94 13.01 11.81
C GLU A 131 -2.00 14.12 11.32
N LEU A 132 -1.97 14.36 10.01
CA LEU A 132 -1.17 15.41 9.39
C LEU A 132 -1.65 16.80 9.83
N LEU A 133 -2.96 17.04 9.88
CA LEU A 133 -3.54 18.30 10.34
C LEU A 133 -3.22 18.57 11.82
N ILE A 134 -3.25 17.54 12.67
CA ILE A 134 -2.83 17.65 14.07
C ILE A 134 -1.34 18.03 14.14
N CYS A 135 -0.48 17.39 13.34
CA CYS A 135 0.95 17.71 13.29
C CYS A 135 1.20 19.16 12.88
N ILE A 136 0.49 19.67 11.87
CA ILE A 136 0.63 21.07 11.42
C ILE A 136 0.13 22.04 12.50
N LYS A 137 -1.04 21.78 13.08
CA LYS A 137 -1.67 22.67 14.06
C LYS A 137 -0.83 22.78 15.34
N PHE A 138 -0.37 21.66 15.89
CA PHE A 138 0.42 21.64 17.12
C PHE A 138 1.93 21.79 16.87
N GLY A 139 2.39 21.65 15.62
CA GLY A 139 3.78 21.87 15.22
C GLY A 139 4.17 23.34 15.13
N HIS A 140 3.20 24.25 15.09
CA HIS A 140 3.45 25.68 14.92
C HIS A 140 4.21 26.26 16.13
N GLY A 141 5.42 26.78 15.91
CA GLY A 141 6.27 27.35 16.95
C GLY A 141 7.21 26.36 17.65
N LEU A 142 7.14 25.06 17.35
CA LEU A 142 8.06 24.05 17.91
C LEU A 142 9.40 23.97 17.16
N PHE A 143 9.47 24.48 15.93
CA PHE A 143 10.65 24.43 15.08
C PHE A 143 11.22 25.84 14.84
N PRO A 144 12.08 26.36 15.74
CA PRO A 144 12.64 27.71 15.63
C PRO A 144 13.71 27.84 14.54
N LYS A 145 14.31 26.71 14.11
CA LYS A 145 15.30 26.68 13.03
C LYS A 145 14.61 26.31 11.72
N SER A 146 14.78 27.16 10.71
CA SER A 146 14.35 26.87 9.35
C SER A 146 15.05 25.60 8.81
N MET A 147 14.34 24.88 7.93
CA MET A 147 14.89 23.71 7.27
C MET A 147 16.16 24.08 6.47
N PRO A 148 17.25 23.31 6.57
CA PRO A 148 18.51 23.67 5.94
C PRO A 148 18.37 23.70 4.41
N SER A 149 18.89 24.75 3.77
CA SER A 149 18.71 25.02 2.34
C SER A 149 19.24 23.92 1.43
N TRP A 150 20.30 23.21 1.85
CA TRP A 150 20.88 22.10 1.10
C TRP A 150 19.88 20.92 0.97
N LEU A 151 19.07 20.69 2.00
CA LEU A 151 18.09 19.61 2.02
C LEU A 151 16.92 19.96 1.10
N ILE A 152 16.47 21.22 1.12
CA ILE A 152 15.43 21.71 0.21
C ILE A 152 15.88 21.55 -1.25
N THR A 153 17.09 22.00 -1.56
CA THR A 153 17.65 21.88 -2.93
C THR A 153 17.84 20.43 -3.38
N LEU A 154 18.23 19.52 -2.49
CA LEU A 154 18.32 18.10 -2.80
C LEU A 154 16.95 17.52 -3.15
N TRP A 155 15.92 17.74 -2.32
CA TRP A 155 14.59 17.20 -2.55
C TRP A 155 13.91 17.82 -3.78
N THR A 156 14.13 19.11 -4.06
CA THR A 156 13.63 19.72 -5.30
C THR A 156 14.33 19.15 -6.53
N ALA A 157 15.64 18.90 -6.48
CA ALA A 157 16.36 18.24 -7.57
C ALA A 157 15.84 16.81 -7.83
N VAL A 158 15.62 16.01 -6.76
CA VAL A 158 15.04 14.67 -6.88
C VAL A 158 13.65 14.70 -7.49
N ALA A 159 12.80 15.64 -7.07
CA ALA A 159 11.46 15.81 -7.63
C ALA A 159 11.50 16.18 -9.13
N LEU A 160 12.39 17.11 -9.52
CA LEU A 160 12.59 17.50 -10.91
C LEU A 160 13.07 16.32 -11.77
N LEU A 161 14.05 15.56 -11.29
CA LEU A 161 14.54 14.37 -11.99
C LEU A 161 13.44 13.33 -12.20
N LEU A 162 12.60 13.11 -11.18
CA LEU A 162 11.46 12.19 -11.27
C LEU A 162 10.43 12.64 -12.31
N VAL A 163 10.13 13.95 -12.37
CA VAL A 163 9.23 14.52 -13.39
C VAL A 163 9.82 14.35 -14.79
N ILE A 164 11.10 14.68 -14.99
CA ILE A 164 11.78 14.51 -16.29
C ILE A 164 11.74 13.04 -16.72
N PHE A 165 12.03 12.11 -15.82
CA PHE A 165 11.96 10.67 -16.09
C PHE A 165 10.56 10.24 -16.57
N LEU A 166 9.49 10.69 -15.90
CA LEU A 166 8.12 10.38 -16.28
C LEU A 166 7.72 10.99 -17.63
N LEU A 167 8.16 12.22 -17.92
CA LEU A 167 7.91 12.88 -19.21
C LEU A 167 8.60 12.15 -20.35
N VAL A 168 9.88 11.80 -20.20
CA VAL A 168 10.65 11.06 -21.20
C VAL A 168 10.03 9.69 -21.47
N TRP A 169 9.59 8.99 -20.42
CA TRP A 169 8.93 7.70 -20.57
C TRP A 169 7.58 7.81 -21.29
N THR A 170 6.75 8.78 -20.90
CA THR A 170 5.46 9.04 -21.56
C THR A 170 5.66 9.38 -23.04
N TYR A 171 6.66 10.22 -23.34
CA TYR A 171 7.04 10.56 -24.72
C TYR A 171 7.52 9.34 -25.51
N LYS A 172 8.32 8.45 -24.90
CA LYS A 172 8.78 7.21 -25.54
C LYS A 172 7.61 6.28 -25.89
N ILE A 173 6.63 6.15 -25.00
CA ILE A 173 5.41 5.38 -25.26
C ILE A 173 4.62 6.01 -26.41
N TYR A 174 4.41 7.32 -26.36
CA TYR A 174 3.68 8.05 -27.40
C TYR A 174 4.31 7.88 -28.79
N ARG A 175 5.64 8.03 -28.90
CA ARG A 175 6.36 7.80 -30.18
C ARG A 175 6.23 6.36 -30.68
N THR A 176 6.28 5.38 -29.78
CA THR A 176 6.12 3.97 -30.15
C THR A 176 4.72 3.68 -30.65
N MET A 177 3.69 4.30 -30.06
CA MET A 177 2.30 4.18 -30.51
C MET A 177 2.07 4.81 -31.89
N ILE A 178 2.65 5.99 -32.15
CA ILE A 178 2.58 6.62 -33.48
C ILE A 178 3.24 5.75 -34.55
N ARG A 179 4.45 5.23 -34.28
CA ARG A 179 5.16 4.36 -35.25
C ARG A 179 4.43 3.07 -35.58
N LYS A 180 3.56 2.57 -34.70
CA LYS A 180 2.74 1.38 -34.96
C LYS A 180 1.44 1.68 -35.73
N ARG A 181 1.07 2.95 -35.86
CA ARG A 181 -0.12 3.40 -36.61
C ARG A 181 0.19 3.76 -38.07
N LEU A 182 1.45 4.06 -38.38
CA LEU A 182 1.99 4.21 -39.73
C LEU A 182 2.39 2.83 -40.25
#